data_AF-A0A0R3KTB1-F1
#
_entry.id   AF-A0A0R3KTB1-F1
#
_cell.length_a   1.000
_cell.length_b   1.000
_cell.length_c   1.000
_cell.angle_alpha   90.00
_cell.angle_beta   90.00
_cell.angle_gamma   90.00
#
_symmetry.space_group_name_H-M   'P 1'
#
loop_
_entity.id
_entity.type
_entity.pdbx_description
1 polymer ?
#
loop_
_entity_poly.entity_id
_entity_poly.type
_entity_poly.pdbx_seq_one_letter_code
_entity_poly.pdbx_strand_id
1 'polypeptide(L)'
;MAEAAVIGIPDDKWGEAVKAIVVMKPGKQATATDIINFTRERIAGFKTPKSVDFMAALPRNPSGKILRRNLREPYWAGKDRQVN
;
A
#
# COMPACT_ATOMS: atom_id res chain seq x y z
N MET A 1 -14.85 6.46 5.98
CA MET A 1 -14.42 7.11 4.72
C MET A 1 -13.63 6.08 3.92
N ALA A 2 -13.62 6.12 2.59
CA ALA A 2 -12.68 5.29 1.81
C ALA A 2 -11.36 6.03 1.67
N GLU A 3 -10.27 5.31 1.88
CA GLU A 3 -8.93 5.88 1.90
C GLU A 3 -7.93 4.87 1.35
N ALA A 4 -6.80 5.36 0.86
CA ALA A 4 -5.69 4.52 0.46
C ALA A 4 -4.36 5.18 0.81
N ALA A 5 -3.37 4.35 1.14
CA ALA A 5 -1.97 4.74 1.25
C ALA A 5 -1.11 3.83 0.37
N VAL A 6 -0.04 4.38 -0.20
CA VAL A 6 0.90 3.62 -1.04
C VAL A 6 2.27 3.67 -0.39
N ILE A 7 2.92 2.50 -0.30
CA ILE A 7 4.23 2.32 0.32
C ILE A 7 5.12 1.44 -0.54
N GLY A 8 6.44 1.58 -0.37
CA GLY A 8 7.42 0.63 -0.88
C GLY A 8 7.64 -0.52 0.10
N ILE A 9 7.57 -1.75 -0.41
CA ILE A 9 7.91 -2.98 0.32
C ILE A 9 9.11 -3.66 -0.34
N PRO A 10 9.88 -4.51 0.36
CA PRO A 10 11.01 -5.20 -0.24
C PRO A 10 10.60 -6.02 -1.47
N ASP A 11 11.42 -5.99 -2.50
CA ASP A 11 11.27 -6.81 -3.71
C ASP A 11 12.65 -7.29 -4.16
N ASP A 12 12.85 -8.60 -4.28
CA ASP A 12 14.15 -9.18 -4.57
C ASP A 12 14.70 -8.80 -5.96
N LYS A 13 13.83 -8.38 -6.89
CA LYS A 13 14.21 -8.01 -8.26
C LYS A 13 14.48 -6.52 -8.42
N TRP A 14 13.73 -5.67 -7.71
CA TRP A 14 13.72 -4.22 -7.93
C TRP A 14 14.15 -3.41 -6.69
N GLY A 15 14.51 -4.07 -5.59
CA GLY A 15 14.72 -3.45 -4.28
C GLY A 15 13.41 -3.10 -3.59
N GLU A 16 12.54 -2.35 -4.28
CA GLU A 16 11.18 -2.06 -3.81
C GLU A 16 10.07 -2.41 -4.81
N ALA A 17 8.93 -2.85 -4.28
CA ALA A 17 7.67 -2.94 -4.98
C ALA A 17 6.62 -2.00 -4.39
N VAL A 18 5.76 -1.47 -5.26
CA VAL A 18 4.62 -0.63 -4.86
C VAL A 18 3.55 -1.53 -4.22
N LYS A 19 3.17 -1.23 -2.98
CA LYS A 19 2.00 -1.82 -2.31
C LYS A 19 0.98 -0.73 -1.98
N ALA A 20 -0.29 -1.01 -2.24
CA ALA A 20 -1.40 -0.18 -1.76
C ALA A 20 -2.03 -0.79 -0.51
N ILE A 21 -2.37 0.06 0.45
CA ILE A 21 -3.18 -0.27 1.63
C ILE A 21 -4.50 0.47 1.48
N VAL A 22 -5.61 -0.25 1.46
CA VAL A 22 -6.94 0.30 1.14
C VAL A 22 -7.90 0.12 2.31
N VAL A 23 -8.64 1.17 2.63
CA VAL A 23 -9.77 1.15 3.56
C VAL A 23 -11.05 1.28 2.74
N MET A 24 -11.92 0.28 2.82
CA MET A 24 -13.17 0.25 2.07
C MET A 24 -14.24 1.14 2.71
N LYS A 25 -15.17 1.65 1.89
CA LYS A 25 -16.41 2.23 2.43
C LYS A 25 -17.25 1.10 3.09
N PRO A 26 -18.02 1.40 4.14
CA PRO A 26 -18.98 0.44 4.70
C PRO A 26 -19.88 -0.16 3.61
N GLY A 27 -20.06 -1.47 3.64
CA GLY A 27 -20.89 -2.21 2.68
C GLY A 27 -20.33 -2.29 1.24
N LYS A 28 -19.08 -1.83 1.00
CA LYS A 28 -18.41 -1.97 -0.29
C LYS A 28 -17.29 -3.01 -0.19
N GLN A 29 -17.10 -3.73 -1.28
CA GLN A 29 -16.08 -4.76 -1.43
C GLN A 29 -15.35 -4.57 -2.77
N ALA A 30 -14.08 -4.96 -2.78
CA ALA A 30 -13.23 -5.01 -3.96
C ALA A 30 -12.14 -6.04 -3.68
N THR A 31 -11.65 -6.70 -4.72
CA THR A 31 -10.49 -7.58 -4.64
C THR A 31 -9.21 -6.80 -4.89
N ALA A 32 -8.06 -7.37 -4.52
CA ALA A 32 -6.76 -6.80 -4.88
C ALA A 32 -6.62 -6.62 -6.40
N THR A 33 -7.11 -7.60 -7.18
CA THR A 33 -7.11 -7.56 -8.65
C THR A 33 -7.93 -6.40 -9.20
N ASP A 34 -9.11 -6.12 -8.64
CA ASP A 34 -9.94 -4.99 -9.06
C ASP A 34 -9.18 -3.67 -8.91
N ILE A 35 -8.54 -3.46 -7.76
CA ILE A 35 -7.78 -2.24 -7.47
C ILE A 35 -6.54 -2.13 -8.39
N ILE A 36 -5.81 -3.23 -8.59
CA ILE A 36 -4.62 -3.24 -9.46
C ILE A 36 -5.02 -2.92 -10.90
N ASN A 37 -6.04 -3.59 -11.45
CA ASN A 37 -6.51 -3.34 -12.81
C ASN A 37 -7.03 -1.91 -12.98
N PHE A 38 -7.79 -1.41 -12.01
CA PHE A 38 -8.25 -0.03 -11.99
C PHE A 38 -7.10 0.97 -12.13
N THR A 39 -5.99 0.76 -11.40
CA THR A 39 -4.81 1.63 -11.53
C THR A 39 -4.07 1.43 -12.86
N ARG A 40 -3.91 0.20 -13.33
CA ARG A 40 -3.18 -0.12 -14.56
C ARG A 40 -3.78 0.55 -15.80
N GLU A 41 -5.09 0.71 -15.84
CA GLU A 41 -5.79 1.42 -16.92
C GLU A 41 -5.55 2.94 -16.94
N ARG A 42 -5.02 3.51 -15.84
CA ARG A 42 -5.00 4.97 -15.59
C ARG A 42 -3.61 5.54 -15.39
N ILE A 43 -2.63 4.72 -15.00
CA ILE A 43 -1.26 5.14 -14.75
C ILE A 43 -0.27 4.16 -15.36
N ALA A 44 0.97 4.63 -15.59
CA ALA A 44 2.05 3.79 -16.11
C ALA A 44 2.27 2.54 -15.26
N GLY A 45 2.59 1.41 -15.89
CA GLY A 45 2.71 0.11 -15.22
C GLY A 45 3.67 0.10 -14.04
N PHE A 46 4.78 0.85 -14.11
CA PHE A 46 5.75 0.95 -12.99
C PHE A 46 5.20 1.69 -11.76
N LYS A 47 4.10 2.45 -11.90
CA LYS A 47 3.40 3.12 -10.79
C LYS A 47 2.24 2.27 -10.23
N THR A 48 1.89 1.18 -10.92
CA THR A 48 0.80 0.29 -10.51
C THR A 48 1.24 -0.53 -9.29
N PRO A 49 0.42 -0.64 -8.23
CA PRO A 49 0.70 -1.53 -7.11
C PRO A 49 0.88 -2.98 -7.60
N LYS A 50 1.91 -3.66 -7.10
CA LYS A 50 2.08 -5.11 -7.30
C LYS A 50 1.21 -5.93 -6.36
N SER A 51 0.83 -5.38 -5.22
CA SER A 51 -0.05 -6.02 -4.25
C SER A 51 -0.90 -4.99 -3.50
N VAL A 52 -2.02 -5.45 -2.94
CA VAL A 52 -2.98 -4.62 -2.22
C VAL A 52 -3.42 -5.35 -0.95
N ASP A 53 -3.34 -4.67 0.19
CA ASP A 53 -3.92 -5.17 1.45
C ASP A 53 -5.03 -4.25 1.92
N PHE A 54 -5.99 -4.83 2.64
CA PHE A 54 -7.13 -4.10 3.18
C PHE A 54 -7.00 -3.95 4.70
N MET A 55 -7.36 -2.77 5.21
CA MET A 55 -7.35 -2.47 6.64
C MET A 55 -8.66 -1.81 7.05
N ALA A 56 -9.02 -1.93 8.33
CA ALA A 56 -10.18 -1.24 8.88
C ALA A 56 -9.95 0.29 8.96
N ALA A 57 -8.72 0.72 9.22
CA ALA A 57 -8.32 2.13 9.28
C ALA A 57 -6.81 2.28 9.04
N LEU A 58 -6.41 3.43 8.49
CA LEU A 58 -4.99 3.79 8.36
C LEU A 58 -4.47 4.38 9.68
N PRO A 59 -3.25 4.00 10.14
CA PRO A 59 -2.67 4.56 11.36
C PRO A 59 -2.36 6.04 11.16
N ARG A 60 -2.73 6.87 12.14
CA ARG A 60 -2.55 8.31 12.09
C ARG A 60 -1.92 8.82 13.40
N ASN A 61 -1.18 9.92 13.31
CA ASN A 61 -0.73 10.67 14.48
C ASN A 61 -1.87 11.55 15.05
N PRO A 62 -1.69 12.22 16.21
CA PRO A 62 -2.72 13.08 16.79
C PRO A 62 -3.16 14.26 15.90
N SER A 63 -2.31 14.72 14.97
CA SER A 63 -2.69 15.73 13.97
C SER A 63 -3.37 15.16 12.72
N GLY A 64 -3.69 13.87 12.73
CA GLY A 64 -4.38 13.17 11.66
C GLY A 64 -3.50 12.76 10.48
N LYS A 65 -2.18 12.97 10.50
CA LYS A 65 -1.29 12.52 9.42
C LYS A 65 -1.09 11.01 9.43
N ILE A 66 -1.14 10.38 8.25
CA ILE A 66 -0.90 8.94 8.10
C ILE A 66 0.54 8.60 8.51
N LEU A 67 0.69 7.62 9.39
CA LEU A 67 1.97 7.08 9.85
C LEU A 67 2.49 6.02 8.85
N ARG A 68 3.06 6.49 7.73
CA ARG A 68 3.59 5.60 6.66
C ARG A 68 4.67 4.63 7.15
N ARG A 69 5.43 5.00 8.20
CA ARG A 69 6.41 4.11 8.84
C ARG A 69 5.74 2.84 9.37
N ASN A 70 4.67 2.98 10.15
CA ASN A 70 3.92 1.86 10.72
C ASN A 70 3.30 0.98 9.63
N LEU A 71 2.92 1.56 8.49
CA LEU A 71 2.45 0.78 7.34
C LEU A 71 3.58 -0.03 6.68
N ARG A 72 4.82 0.50 6.64
CA ARG A 72 5.96 -0.20 6.02
C ARG A 72 6.55 -1.29 6.92
N GLU A 73 6.64 -1.03 8.22
CA GLU A 73 7.36 -1.86 9.18
C GLU A 73 7.04 -3.37 9.10
N PRO A 74 5.77 -3.82 8.97
CA PRO A 74 5.46 -5.25 8.87
C PRO A 74 6.10 -5.95 7.67
N TYR A 75 6.32 -5.25 6.56
CA TYR A 75 6.91 -5.82 5.34
C TYR A 75 8.44 -5.79 5.35
N TRP A 76 9.03 -4.97 6.21
CA TRP A 76 10.48 -4.82 6.34
C TRP A 76 11.04 -5.57 7.56
N ALA A 77 10.18 -6.17 8.39
CA ALA A 77 10.61 -6.97 9.53
C ALA A 77 11.53 -8.12 9.10
N GLY A 78 12.72 -8.20 9.71
CA GLY A 78 13.72 -9.22 9.39
C GLY A 78 14.44 -9.01 8.03
N LYS A 79 14.21 -7.89 7.35
CA LYS A 79 14.97 -7.48 6.16
C LYS A 79 15.93 -6.36 6.53
N ASP A 80 17.19 -6.49 6.14
CA ASP A 80 18.11 -5.36 6.22
C ASP A 80 17.60 -4.25 5.30
N ARG A 81 17.50 -3.02 5.81
CA ARG A 81 16.90 -1.91 5.08
C ARG A 81 17.88 -1.43 4.00
N GLN A 82 17.90 -2.11 2.86
CA GLN A 82 18.65 -1.68 1.68
C GLN A 82 17.86 -0.65 0.87
N VAL A 83 17.52 0.48 1.49
CA VAL A 83 17.06 1.65 0.74
C VAL A 83 17.80 2.87 1.25
N ASN A 84 18.67 3.38 0.37
CA ASN A 84 19.48 4.59 0.54
C ASN A 84 18.65 5.79 0.99
#